data_AF-A0A6V8PTW7-F1
#
_entry.id   AF-A0A6V8PTW7-F1
#
_cell.length_a   1.000
_cell.length_b   1.000
_cell.length_c   1.000
_cell.angle_alpha   90.00
_cell.angle_beta   90.00
_cell.angle_gamma   90.00
#
_symmetry.space_group_name_H-M   'P 1'
#
loop_
_entity.id
_entity.type
_entity.pdbx_description
1 polymer ?
#
loop_
_entity_poly.entity_id
_entity_poly.type
_entity_poly.pdbx_seq_one_letter_code
_entity_poly.pdbx_strand_id
1 'polypeptide(L)'
;MKFAESLMANLELPPSKWLSLKDIDVIDILFQRLAWPSPLVREWAATAIASLLKESPSKEAIFKRLLQWIKSQQLESMVAVSLLPLVKALEKNRDQVEYLQIDKIIESIPLTSVVIERLVDELSYLLGVDSKTPSKRKIINPVPSPYGT
;
A
#
# COMPACT_ATOMS: atom_id res chain seq x y z
N MET A 1 26.67 -1.41 -54.56
CA MET A 1 25.82 -1.91 -53.47
C MET A 1 25.88 -1.10 -52.16
N LYS A 2 26.93 -0.30 -51.89
CA LYS A 2 27.10 0.41 -50.60
C LYS A 2 26.12 1.57 -50.28
N PHE A 3 25.45 2.16 -51.29
CA PHE A 3 24.52 3.29 -51.08
C PHE A 3 23.15 2.87 -50.52
N ALA A 4 22.67 1.70 -50.93
CA ALA A 4 21.41 1.16 -50.42
C ALA A 4 21.55 0.77 -48.94
N GLU A 5 22.69 0.21 -48.55
CA GLU A 5 23.00 -0.13 -47.15
C GLU A 5 23.06 1.12 -46.25
N SER A 6 23.56 2.26 -46.75
CA SER A 6 23.58 3.51 -45.97
C SER A 6 22.21 4.17 -45.78
N LEU A 7 21.21 3.80 -46.61
CA LEU A 7 19.82 4.23 -46.47
C LEU A 7 19.02 3.31 -45.54
N MET A 8 19.52 2.11 -45.24
CA MET A 8 18.89 1.24 -44.26
C MET A 8 19.16 1.84 -42.87
N ALA A 9 18.11 2.43 -42.28
CA ALA A 9 18.13 2.83 -40.88
C ALA A 9 18.58 1.66 -40.01
N ASN A 10 19.27 1.96 -38.90
CA ASN A 10 19.78 0.96 -37.98
C ASN A 10 18.66 -0.03 -37.60
N LEU A 11 18.77 -1.28 -38.07
CA LEU A 11 17.74 -2.33 -37.90
C LEU A 11 17.71 -2.89 -36.48
N GLU A 12 18.72 -2.58 -35.67
CA GLU A 12 18.74 -2.90 -34.25
C GLU A 12 17.83 -1.93 -33.51
N LEU A 13 16.57 -2.33 -33.36
CA LEU A 13 15.64 -1.66 -32.46
C LEU A 13 16.21 -1.71 -31.04
N PRO A 14 16.20 -0.59 -30.28
CA PRO A 14 16.59 -0.63 -28.88
C PRO A 14 15.69 -1.63 -28.14
N PRO A 15 16.22 -2.38 -27.16
CA PRO A 15 15.45 -3.38 -26.44
C PRO A 15 14.20 -2.73 -25.86
N SER A 16 13.04 -3.32 -26.16
CA SER A 16 11.77 -2.76 -25.74
C SER A 16 11.66 -2.84 -24.22
N LYS A 17 11.52 -1.67 -23.57
CA LYS A 17 11.29 -1.57 -22.11
C LYS A 17 10.04 -2.34 -21.65
N TRP A 18 9.14 -2.66 -22.59
CA TRP A 18 7.94 -3.46 -22.38
C TRP A 18 8.22 -4.94 -22.10
N LEU A 19 9.33 -5.49 -22.62
CA LEU A 19 9.70 -6.90 -22.42
C LEU A 19 10.56 -7.12 -21.17
N SER A 20 11.17 -6.06 -20.63
CA SER A 20 11.80 -6.06 -19.31
C SER A 20 10.75 -5.97 -18.21
N LEU A 21 9.89 -6.98 -18.12
CA LEU A 21 8.95 -7.11 -17.01
C LEU A 21 9.74 -7.49 -15.76
N LYS A 22 9.54 -6.71 -14.70
CA LYS A 22 10.00 -7.10 -13.37
C LYS A 22 9.26 -8.38 -12.98
N ASP A 23 9.92 -9.27 -12.26
CA ASP A 23 9.24 -10.44 -11.71
C ASP A 23 8.17 -9.94 -10.71
N ILE A 24 6.90 -10.05 -11.08
CA ILE A 24 5.76 -9.57 -10.29
C ILE A 24 5.24 -10.77 -9.50
N ASP A 25 5.37 -10.69 -8.18
CA ASP A 25 4.86 -11.72 -7.28
C ASP A 25 3.35 -11.53 -7.05
N VAL A 26 2.68 -12.61 -6.63
CA VAL A 26 1.24 -12.64 -6.35
C VAL A 26 0.85 -11.59 -5.29
N ILE A 27 1.72 -11.34 -4.32
CA ILE A 27 1.53 -10.29 -3.31
C ILE A 27 1.48 -8.89 -3.95
N ASP A 28 2.34 -8.62 -4.92
CA ASP A 28 2.36 -7.32 -5.61
C ASP A 28 1.05 -7.11 -6.36
N ILE A 29 0.50 -8.17 -6.97
CA ILE A 29 -0.82 -8.13 -7.62
C ILE A 29 -1.92 -7.78 -6.60
N LEU A 30 -1.89 -8.37 -5.41
CA LEU A 30 -2.87 -8.07 -4.36
C LEU A 30 -2.77 -6.62 -3.88
N PHE A 31 -1.56 -6.08 -3.73
CA PHE A 31 -1.36 -4.67 -3.39
C PHE A 31 -1.87 -3.73 -4.48
N GLN A 32 -1.67 -4.07 -5.76
CA GLN A 32 -2.27 -3.30 -6.86
C GLN A 32 -3.80 -3.35 -6.84
N ARG A 33 -4.39 -4.49 -6.46
CA ARG A 33 -5.85 -4.63 -6.34
C ARG A 33 -6.45 -3.80 -5.20
N LEU A 34 -5.70 -3.53 -4.14
CA LEU A 34 -6.13 -2.57 -3.11
C LEU A 34 -6.28 -1.14 -3.67
N ALA A 35 -5.50 -0.77 -4.68
CA ALA A 35 -5.61 0.52 -5.33
C ALA A 35 -6.75 0.60 -6.36
N TRP A 36 -7.35 -0.53 -6.74
CA TRP A 36 -8.34 -0.59 -7.81
C TRP A 36 -9.59 0.24 -7.49
N PRO A 37 -10.21 0.97 -8.43
CA PRO A 37 -11.35 1.84 -8.14
C PRO A 37 -12.60 1.10 -7.62
N SER A 38 -12.79 -0.17 -8.00
CA SER A 38 -13.95 -0.96 -7.57
C SER A 38 -13.85 -1.37 -6.10
N PRO A 39 -14.82 -0.98 -5.23
CA PRO A 39 -14.82 -1.36 -3.82
C PRO A 39 -14.83 -2.88 -3.60
N LEU A 40 -15.53 -3.62 -4.48
CA LEU A 40 -15.59 -5.08 -4.39
C LEU A 40 -14.22 -5.72 -4.59
N VAL A 41 -13.43 -5.21 -5.53
CA VAL A 41 -12.07 -5.70 -5.79
C VAL A 41 -11.15 -5.39 -4.62
N ARG A 42 -11.27 -4.20 -4.03
CA ARG A 42 -10.51 -3.82 -2.83
C ARG A 42 -10.82 -4.73 -1.65
N GLU A 43 -12.09 -5.03 -1.43
CA GLU A 43 -12.54 -5.86 -0.33
C GLU A 43 -12.04 -7.31 -0.45
N TRP A 44 -12.10 -7.88 -1.65
CA TRP A 44 -11.53 -9.19 -1.92
C TRP A 44 -10.02 -9.22 -1.76
N ALA A 45 -9.32 -8.18 -2.25
CA ALA A 45 -7.88 -8.06 -2.05
C ALA A 45 -7.53 -7.95 -0.57
N ALA A 46 -8.25 -7.14 0.21
CA ALA A 46 -8.02 -7.00 1.63
C ALA A 46 -8.27 -8.30 2.39
N THR A 47 -9.30 -9.04 2.02
CA THR A 47 -9.63 -10.35 2.61
C THR A 47 -8.54 -11.38 2.27
N ALA A 48 -8.08 -11.44 1.02
CA ALA A 48 -7.01 -12.36 0.61
C ALA A 48 -5.70 -12.05 1.34
N ILE A 49 -5.32 -10.77 1.45
CA ILE A 49 -4.12 -10.36 2.21
C ILE A 49 -4.28 -10.73 3.68
N ALA A 50 -5.45 -10.52 4.29
CA ALA A 50 -5.72 -10.90 5.67
C ALA A 50 -5.54 -12.41 5.91
N SER A 51 -6.02 -13.26 4.99
CA SER A 51 -5.78 -14.71 5.04
C SER A 51 -4.30 -15.06 4.97
N LEU A 52 -3.55 -14.40 4.09
CA LEU A 52 -2.10 -14.62 3.96
C LEU A 52 -1.33 -14.20 5.22
N LEU A 53 -1.75 -13.12 5.87
CA LEU A 53 -1.17 -12.67 7.13
C LEU A 53 -1.44 -13.65 8.30
N LYS A 54 -2.42 -14.54 8.17
CA LYS A 54 -2.71 -15.57 9.17
C LYS A 54 -2.00 -16.88 8.89
N GLU A 55 -2.19 -17.39 7.68
CA GLU A 55 -1.99 -18.79 7.35
C GLU A 55 -0.68 -19.03 6.59
N SER A 56 -0.10 -18.00 5.97
CA SER A 56 1.11 -18.18 5.16
C SER A 56 2.32 -18.50 6.03
N PRO A 57 3.20 -19.44 5.60
CA PRO A 57 4.49 -19.65 6.24
C PRO A 57 5.38 -18.39 6.18
N SER A 58 5.13 -17.49 5.23
CA SER A 58 5.88 -16.25 5.02
C SER A 58 5.18 -15.01 5.56
N LYS A 59 4.23 -15.17 6.50
CA LYS A 59 3.36 -14.09 7.00
C LYS A 59 4.11 -12.84 7.49
N GLU A 60 5.23 -13.00 8.20
CA GLU A 60 6.06 -11.85 8.64
C GLU A 60 6.69 -11.08 7.48
N ALA A 61 7.16 -11.79 6.44
CA ALA A 61 7.74 -11.17 5.26
C ALA A 61 6.66 -10.40 4.46
N ILE A 62 5.46 -10.98 4.36
CA ILE A 62 4.30 -10.32 3.73
C ILE A 62 3.91 -9.06 4.50
N PHE A 63 3.89 -9.12 5.84
CA PHE A 63 3.63 -7.96 6.67
C PHE A 63 4.68 -6.86 6.50
N LYS A 64 5.98 -7.19 6.49
CA LYS A 64 7.04 -6.21 6.21
C LYS A 64 6.86 -5.54 4.84
N ARG A 65 6.50 -6.31 3.81
CA ARG A 65 6.20 -5.77 2.47
C ARG A 65 4.96 -4.87 2.49
N LEU A 66 3.92 -5.24 3.23
CA LEU A 66 2.73 -4.40 3.39
C LEU A 66 3.09 -3.08 4.06
N LEU A 67 3.85 -3.09 5.17
CA LEU A 67 4.31 -1.86 5.84
C LEU A 67 5.14 -0.98 4.90
N GLN A 68 6.01 -1.57 4.08
CA GLN A 68 6.79 -0.83 3.09
C GLN A 68 5.88 -0.21 2.02
N TRP A 69 4.85 -0.93 1.58
CA TRP A 69 3.85 -0.43 0.64
C TRP A 69 3.04 0.72 1.24
N ILE A 70 2.58 0.60 2.49
CA ILE A 70 1.89 1.67 3.25
C ILE A 70 2.75 2.94 3.27
N LYS A 71 4.05 2.79 3.59
CA LYS A 71 5.00 3.90 3.68
C LYS A 71 5.21 4.63 2.36
N SER A 72 5.03 3.95 1.22
CA SER A 72 5.14 4.56 -0.11
C SER A 72 3.90 5.33 -0.57
N GLN A 73 2.79 5.28 0.17
CA GLN A 73 1.53 5.89 -0.26
C GLN A 73 1.55 7.41 -0.10
N GLN A 74 1.00 8.10 -1.11
CA GLN A 74 0.93 9.58 -1.15
C GLN A 74 -0.48 10.13 -0.90
N LEU A 75 -1.48 9.25 -0.79
CA LEU A 75 -2.88 9.61 -0.57
C LEU A 75 -3.37 9.02 0.75
N GLU A 76 -3.99 9.85 1.59
CA GLU A 76 -4.58 9.42 2.86
C GLU A 76 -5.60 8.29 2.68
N SER A 77 -6.41 8.36 1.62
CA SER A 77 -7.39 7.32 1.29
C SER A 77 -6.71 5.98 0.99
N MET A 78 -5.54 5.98 0.36
CA MET A 78 -4.80 4.75 0.07
C MET A 78 -4.16 4.17 1.33
N VAL A 79 -3.65 5.04 2.21
CA VAL A 79 -3.19 4.62 3.54
C VAL A 79 -4.35 4.00 4.32
N ALA A 80 -5.53 4.61 4.36
CA ALA A 80 -6.68 4.05 5.06
C ALA A 80 -7.08 2.66 4.51
N VAL A 81 -7.17 2.51 3.18
CA VAL A 81 -7.49 1.22 2.53
C VAL A 81 -6.44 0.16 2.85
N SER A 82 -5.16 0.53 2.90
CA SER A 82 -4.05 -0.38 3.18
C SER A 82 -4.03 -0.95 4.61
N LEU A 83 -4.74 -0.32 5.55
CA LEU A 83 -4.89 -0.80 6.93
C LEU A 83 -6.02 -1.83 7.09
N LEU A 84 -7.01 -1.85 6.18
CA LEU A 84 -8.14 -2.79 6.24
C LEU A 84 -7.75 -4.27 6.28
N PRO A 85 -6.73 -4.76 5.54
CA PRO A 85 -6.27 -6.14 5.66
C PRO A 85 -5.79 -6.49 7.07
N LEU A 86 -5.17 -5.54 7.78
CA LEU A 86 -4.70 -5.75 9.15
C LEU A 86 -5.88 -5.88 10.12
N VAL A 87 -6.88 -5.01 9.99
CA VAL A 87 -8.12 -5.06 10.80
C VAL A 87 -8.80 -6.42 10.60
N LYS A 88 -9.02 -6.82 9.34
CA LYS A 88 -9.62 -8.12 8.99
C LYS A 88 -8.83 -9.31 9.51
N ALA A 89 -7.50 -9.23 9.50
CA ALA A 89 -6.66 -10.28 10.09
C ALA A 89 -6.91 -10.37 11.60
N LEU A 90 -7.06 -9.26 12.30
CA LEU A 90 -7.23 -9.29 13.75
C LEU A 90 -8.64 -9.67 14.22
N GLU A 91 -9.69 -9.35 13.45
CA GLU A 91 -11.10 -9.62 13.84
C GLU A 91 -11.41 -11.10 14.13
N LYS A 92 -10.86 -12.02 13.34
CA LYS A 92 -11.31 -13.43 13.36
C LYS A 92 -10.46 -14.43 14.14
N ASN A 93 -9.20 -14.12 14.48
CA ASN A 93 -8.29 -15.00 15.25
C ASN A 93 -7.01 -14.24 15.63
N ARG A 94 -6.93 -13.73 16.86
CA ARG A 94 -5.79 -12.91 17.33
C ARG A 94 -4.49 -13.69 17.47
N ASP A 95 -4.58 -14.95 17.94
CA ASP A 95 -3.42 -15.78 18.29
C ASP A 95 -2.50 -16.11 17.10
N GLN A 96 -3.02 -16.05 15.87
CA GLN A 96 -2.23 -16.36 14.66
C GLN A 96 -1.39 -15.17 14.19
N VAL A 97 -1.57 -14.00 14.79
CA VAL A 97 -1.14 -12.70 14.30
C VAL A 97 -0.27 -11.94 15.32
N GLU A 98 0.31 -12.63 16.31
CA GLU A 98 1.13 -12.04 17.39
C GLU A 98 2.32 -11.20 16.92
N TYR A 99 2.83 -11.48 15.71
CA TYR A 99 3.95 -10.74 15.11
C TYR A 99 3.56 -9.32 14.63
N LEU A 100 2.27 -8.98 14.57
CA LEU A 100 1.79 -7.63 14.27
C LEU A 100 2.05 -6.73 15.48
N GLN A 101 2.94 -5.76 15.30
CA GLN A 101 3.25 -4.77 16.32
C GLN A 101 2.67 -3.43 15.92
N ILE A 102 1.84 -2.84 16.79
CA ILE A 102 1.17 -1.57 16.53
C ILE A 102 2.16 -0.45 16.28
N ASP A 103 3.29 -0.44 16.99
CA ASP A 103 4.35 0.57 16.82
C ASP A 103 4.92 0.58 15.39
N LYS A 104 5.14 -0.61 14.81
CA LYS A 104 5.62 -0.74 13.43
C LYS A 104 4.59 -0.27 12.42
N ILE A 105 3.30 -0.49 12.70
CA ILE A 105 2.20 -0.01 11.86
C ILE A 105 2.18 1.52 11.89
N ILE A 106 2.21 2.13 13.08
CA ILE A 106 2.21 3.59 13.26
C ILE A 106 3.43 4.24 12.60
N GLU A 107 4.62 3.64 12.74
CA GLU A 107 5.84 4.14 12.10
C GLU A 107 5.73 4.12 10.56
N SER A 108 5.06 3.12 10.00
CA SER A 108 4.90 2.98 8.55
C SER A 108 3.92 3.98 7.92
N ILE A 109 3.03 4.60 8.70
CA ILE A 109 1.99 5.51 8.21
C ILE A 109 2.61 6.87 7.82
N PRO A 110 2.59 7.25 6.53
CA PRO A 110 3.22 8.49 6.06
C PRO A 110 2.33 9.73 6.25
N LEU A 111 1.01 9.54 6.24
CA LEU A 111 0.00 10.59 6.29
C LEU A 111 -1.08 10.21 7.29
N THR A 112 -1.66 11.17 7.99
CA THR A 112 -2.75 10.92 8.96
C THR A 112 -3.98 11.73 8.62
N SER A 113 -5.14 11.10 8.79
CA SER A 113 -6.47 11.70 8.73
C SER A 113 -7.30 11.13 9.87
N VAL A 114 -8.46 11.72 10.15
CA VAL A 114 -9.37 11.19 11.19
C VAL A 114 -9.72 9.73 10.94
N VAL A 115 -9.90 9.32 9.68
CA VAL A 115 -10.20 7.93 9.33
C VAL A 115 -9.02 7.00 9.68
N ILE A 116 -7.80 7.43 9.38
CA ILE A 116 -6.58 6.66 9.70
C ILE A 116 -6.40 6.57 11.22
N GLU A 117 -6.60 7.67 11.94
CA GLU A 117 -6.55 7.70 13.41
C GLU A 117 -7.53 6.69 14.00
N ARG A 118 -8.78 6.66 13.51
CA ARG A 118 -9.79 5.69 13.96
C ARG A 118 -9.46 4.24 13.62
N LEU A 119 -8.87 3.98 12.44
CA LEU A 119 -8.43 2.64 12.08
C LEU A 119 -7.27 2.17 12.96
N VAL A 120 -6.36 3.06 13.35
CA VAL A 120 -5.28 2.71 14.28
C VAL A 120 -5.81 2.50 15.70
N ASP A 121 -6.77 3.31 16.16
CA ASP A 121 -7.45 3.09 17.43
C ASP A 121 -8.09 1.69 17.46
N GLU A 122 -8.76 1.29 16.38
CA GLU A 122 -9.35 -0.04 16.24
C GLU A 122 -8.29 -1.15 16.26
N LEU A 123 -7.19 -0.98 15.52
CA LEU A 123 -6.07 -1.94 15.55
C LEU A 123 -5.45 -2.07 16.95
N SER A 124 -5.32 -0.95 17.66
CA SER A 124 -4.80 -0.88 19.03
C SER A 124 -5.71 -1.64 19.98
N TYR A 125 -7.03 -1.42 19.86
CA TYR A 125 -8.05 -2.13 20.62
C TYR A 125 -8.00 -3.64 20.35
N LEU A 126 -7.97 -4.06 19.08
CA LEU A 126 -7.88 -5.48 18.71
C LEU A 126 -6.58 -6.15 19.19
N LEU A 127 -5.47 -5.41 19.19
CA LEU A 127 -4.18 -5.86 19.71
C LEU A 127 -4.06 -5.72 21.23
N GLY A 128 -5.04 -5.16 21.93
CA GLY A 128 -5.02 -4.94 23.38
C GLY A 128 -3.88 -4.05 23.87
N VAL A 129 -3.41 -3.13 23.03
CA VAL A 129 -2.34 -2.17 23.35
C VAL A 129 -2.96 -0.77 23.34
N ASP A 130 -2.72 0.04 24.37
CA ASP A 130 -3.10 1.45 24.34
C ASP A 130 -2.03 2.23 23.59
N SER A 131 -2.33 2.62 22.35
CA SER A 131 -1.42 3.40 21.52
C SER A 131 -2.17 4.54 20.84
N LYS A 132 -1.56 5.72 20.82
CA LYS A 132 -2.11 6.90 20.15
C LYS A 132 -1.29 7.22 18.91
N THR A 133 -1.97 7.42 17.79
CA THR A 133 -1.31 7.84 16.55
C THR A 133 -0.83 9.29 16.69
N PRO A 134 0.46 9.59 16.45
CA PRO A 134 0.92 10.97 16.35
C PRO A 134 0.31 11.62 15.11
N SER A 135 -0.31 12.79 15.26
CA SER A 135 -0.90 13.53 14.14
C SER A 135 0.20 14.02 13.19
N LYS A 136 0.20 13.53 11.95
CA LYS A 136 1.07 13.94 10.83
C LYS A 136 0.24 14.62 9.73
N ARG A 137 -0.75 15.43 10.11
CA ARG A 137 -1.64 16.10 9.15
C ARG A 137 -0.85 17.10 8.31
N LYS A 138 -1.11 17.12 7.00
CA LYS A 138 -0.47 18.07 6.09
C LYS A 138 -1.03 19.47 6.37
N ILE A 139 -0.17 20.42 6.73
CA ILE A 139 -0.56 21.83 6.88
C ILE A 139 -0.77 22.40 5.47
N ILE A 140 -1.98 22.82 5.16
CA ILE A 140 -2.31 23.48 3.89
C ILE A 140 -2.15 24.98 4.10
N ASN A 141 -1.20 25.59 3.41
CA ASN A 141 -1.08 27.04 3.36
C ASN A 141 -2.14 27.57 2.37
N PRO A 142 -3.15 28.32 2.81
CA PRO A 142 -4.16 28.86 1.90
C PRO A 142 -3.49 29.88 0.97
N VAL A 143 -3.62 29.67 -0.34
CA VAL A 143 -3.26 30.69 -1.33
C VAL A 143 -4.36 31.77 -1.27
N PRO A 144 -4.01 33.06 -1.09
CA PRO A 144 -5.01 34.11 -1.05
C PRO A 144 -5.82 34.14 -2.36
N SER A 145 -7.14 34.31 -2.23
CA SER A 145 -8.04 34.41 -3.39
C SER A 145 -7.71 35.66 -4.20
N PRO A 146 -7.50 35.56 -5.52
CA PRO A 146 -7.28 36.72 -6.38
C PRO A 146 -8.56 37.54 -6.63
N TYR A 147 -9.72 37.07 -6.18
CA TYR A 147 -11.03 37.70 -6.46
C TYR A 147 -11.51 38.66 -5.35
N GLY A 148 -10.59 39.22 -4.56
CA GLY A 148 -10.90 40.15 -3.47
C GLY A 148 -10.52 41.59 -3.77
N THR A 149 -11.17 42.22 -4.76
CA THR A 149 -11.37 43.68 -4.90
C THR A 149 -12.64 43.96 -5.67
#